data_AF-A0A815Q179-F1
#
_entry.id   AF-A0A815Q179-F1
#
_cell.length_a   1.000
_cell.length_b   1.000
_cell.length_c   1.000
_cell.angle_alpha   90.00
_cell.angle_beta   90.00
_cell.angle_gamma   90.00
#
_symmetry.space_group_name_H-M   'P 1'
#
loop_
_entity.id
_entity.type
_entity.pdbx_description
1 polymer ?
#
loop_
_entity_poly.entity_id
_entity_poly.type
_entity_poly.pdbx_seq_one_letter_code
_entity_poly.pdbx_strand_id
1 'polypeptide(L)'
;MVHYLSFIVGFCLILSIETTIGPGSRKSPARPTEKVTSTPSPSVQPSPPPSTYESLPPTKTNVLKRNLVEENINSQSILENHQSYCSTCLETREFNNPTLVYITPWNSHGYDIAKTFAKKFDYISPVWLRIKRTGFEKYTFEGIHDIDKKWIETLKEKNSNVHIVPRVTFENWSVDDIHALFQSENEKQQLASTFAKFLDEYTNLFDGYVLEILVQFRGASKPTLNHIISDIAERVHQLDSQGKKKEIILAVPPYEELFDNNDFEMLYEHLDGFSIMTYDFPNREPGPVAPLEWVKMTMEKFSMPESENPIKVFLGLNFYGYRYDRVDSPTKKDQQQYGMKPIIGRDYVEFLRKSHPKSMIIYDPRTHEHATVIHGRPTKQQQNPLPETIIFYPSLKSIYKRLELATQLNVGIAIWDGGQGQFIDTFWRKSFIGDLRRARKISEDDTQWTIIYNGKTHKFQFVWLQGICVKIDKIADLMIIEDATGQAEIQNCSRIEDAWSTNEGDYTIIAGKLLNTTLSDHIIVDAYKIQYFKTSSKHELNWPFEVVDISQRVYH
;
A
#
# COMPACT_ATOMS: atom_id res chain seq x y z
N MET A 1 53.61 -17.63 -16.93
CA MET A 1 52.30 -17.66 -16.25
C MET A 1 51.23 -17.41 -17.32
N VAL A 2 51.10 -18.39 -18.19
CA VAL A 2 50.25 -18.48 -19.40
C VAL A 2 49.77 -19.93 -19.34
N HIS A 3 48.46 -20.17 -19.46
CA HIS A 3 47.75 -21.47 -19.58
C HIS A 3 46.54 -21.72 -18.65
N TYR A 4 45.72 -20.72 -18.30
CA TYR A 4 44.38 -21.01 -17.78
C TYR A 4 43.30 -20.00 -18.24
N LEU A 5 43.37 -19.56 -19.50
CA LEU A 5 42.39 -18.65 -20.09
C LEU A 5 42.07 -19.02 -21.56
N SER A 6 41.63 -20.27 -21.81
CA SER A 6 41.21 -20.69 -23.17
C SER A 6 40.12 -21.76 -23.23
N PHE A 7 39.38 -22.06 -22.15
CA PHE A 7 38.41 -23.17 -22.16
C PHE A 7 36.93 -22.81 -21.92
N ILE A 8 36.55 -21.53 -21.85
CA ILE A 8 35.15 -21.11 -21.59
C ILE A 8 34.54 -20.28 -22.73
N VAL A 9 35.16 -20.26 -23.92
CA VAL A 9 34.64 -19.52 -25.10
C VAL A 9 34.19 -20.46 -26.24
N GLY A 10 34.22 -21.79 -26.03
CA GLY A 10 34.09 -22.77 -27.13
C GLY A 10 32.79 -23.57 -27.25
N PHE A 11 31.74 -23.35 -26.44
CA PHE A 11 30.59 -24.28 -26.43
C PHE A 11 29.19 -23.64 -26.47
N CYS A 12 29.06 -22.45 -27.08
CA CYS A 12 27.77 -21.79 -27.27
C CYS A 12 27.28 -21.66 -28.72
N LEU A 13 27.95 -22.22 -29.73
CA LEU A 13 27.59 -21.95 -31.14
C LEU A 13 27.87 -23.13 -32.07
N ILE A 14 27.22 -24.28 -31.85
CA ILE A 14 27.11 -25.35 -32.87
C ILE A 14 25.69 -25.96 -32.81
N LEU A 15 24.88 -25.57 -33.81
CA LEU A 15 23.76 -26.32 -34.44
C LEU A 15 22.45 -26.45 -33.63
N SER A 16 21.41 -25.64 -33.86
CA SER A 16 20.44 -25.73 -34.97
C SER A 16 20.66 -26.85 -36.00
N ILE A 17 19.69 -27.78 -36.12
CA ILE A 17 19.10 -28.34 -37.36
C ILE A 17 18.19 -29.54 -37.02
N GLU A 18 16.89 -29.36 -37.33
CA GLU A 18 15.92 -30.29 -37.93
C GLU A 18 15.70 -31.76 -37.45
N THR A 19 14.46 -31.97 -36.96
CA THR A 19 13.41 -32.94 -37.37
C THR A 19 13.55 -34.47 -37.29
N THR A 20 12.40 -35.04 -36.88
CA THR A 20 11.80 -36.36 -37.20
C THR A 20 12.43 -37.59 -36.54
N ILE A 21 11.67 -38.41 -35.79
CA ILE A 21 10.88 -39.56 -36.30
C ILE A 21 9.86 -39.99 -35.21
N GLY A 22 8.56 -40.09 -35.54
CA GLY A 22 7.63 -41.05 -34.90
C GLY A 22 7.65 -42.39 -35.67
N PRO A 23 6.90 -43.48 -35.35
CA PRO A 23 5.75 -43.63 -34.44
C PRO A 23 5.83 -44.90 -33.54
N GLY A 24 4.78 -45.22 -32.76
CA GLY A 24 4.66 -46.57 -32.19
C GLY A 24 3.56 -46.79 -31.14
N SER A 25 2.33 -47.06 -31.59
CA SER A 25 1.28 -47.62 -30.73
C SER A 25 1.62 -49.07 -30.33
N ARG A 26 1.32 -49.47 -29.08
CA ARG A 26 1.00 -50.88 -28.76
C ARG A 26 0.04 -50.98 -27.58
N LYS A 27 -1.06 -51.71 -27.85
CA LYS A 27 -2.16 -52.08 -26.95
C LYS A 27 -1.84 -53.38 -26.18
N SER A 28 -2.40 -53.47 -24.96
CA SER A 28 -2.98 -54.66 -24.29
C SER A 28 -2.04 -55.71 -23.67
N PRO A 29 -2.46 -56.53 -22.67
CA PRO A 29 -3.85 -56.93 -22.35
C PRO A 29 -4.28 -56.96 -20.86
N ALA A 30 -5.59 -57.17 -20.69
CA ALA A 30 -6.34 -57.34 -19.45
C ALA A 30 -6.45 -58.80 -18.97
N ARG A 31 -6.61 -59.02 -17.65
CA ARG A 31 -7.51 -59.99 -16.96
C ARG A 31 -7.18 -60.08 -15.45
N PRO A 32 -8.03 -60.68 -14.59
CA PRO A 32 -9.50 -60.73 -14.55
C PRO A 32 -10.07 -60.20 -13.20
N THR A 33 -11.38 -60.01 -13.20
CA THR A 33 -12.25 -59.64 -12.08
C THR A 33 -12.30 -60.66 -10.94
N GLU A 34 -12.24 -60.19 -9.69
CA GLU A 34 -12.89 -60.84 -8.54
C GLU A 34 -13.98 -59.91 -7.97
N LYS A 35 -15.20 -60.44 -7.93
CA LYS A 35 -16.37 -59.84 -7.29
C LYS A 35 -16.23 -60.05 -5.78
N VAL A 36 -16.19 -58.96 -5.00
CA VAL A 36 -16.55 -59.01 -3.59
C VAL A 36 -17.76 -58.11 -3.36
N THR A 37 -18.75 -58.73 -2.73
CA THR A 37 -20.09 -58.29 -2.44
C THR A 37 -20.17 -57.05 -1.53
N SER A 38 -21.19 -56.26 -1.83
CA SER A 38 -21.60 -55.01 -1.19
C SER A 38 -21.93 -55.10 0.30
N THR A 39 -21.57 -54.05 1.04
CA THR A 39 -22.27 -53.56 2.24
C THR A 39 -22.47 -52.05 2.06
N PRO A 40 -23.67 -51.49 2.32
CA PRO A 40 -23.94 -50.09 2.04
C PRO A 40 -23.32 -49.21 3.13
N SER A 41 -22.39 -48.33 2.73
CA SER A 41 -21.94 -47.22 3.57
C SER A 41 -23.04 -46.14 3.65
N PRO A 42 -23.19 -45.45 4.79
CA PRO A 42 -24.23 -44.45 4.96
C PRO A 42 -24.01 -43.30 3.98
N SER A 43 -25.11 -42.84 3.37
CA SER A 43 -25.16 -41.73 2.44
C SER A 43 -24.44 -40.50 3.02
N VAL A 44 -23.27 -40.19 2.47
CA VAL A 44 -22.66 -38.86 2.62
C VAL A 44 -23.61 -37.90 1.95
N GLN A 45 -24.32 -37.09 2.74
CA GLN A 45 -25.03 -35.94 2.20
C GLN A 45 -24.01 -35.11 1.41
N PRO A 46 -24.31 -34.72 0.16
CA PRO A 46 -23.44 -33.82 -0.56
C PRO A 46 -23.30 -32.55 0.29
N SER A 47 -22.05 -32.17 0.54
CA SER A 47 -21.71 -30.86 1.08
C SER A 47 -22.51 -29.79 0.33
N PRO A 48 -23.11 -28.81 1.04
CA PRO A 48 -23.82 -27.73 0.38
C PRO A 48 -22.91 -27.08 -0.66
N PRO A 49 -23.44 -26.60 -1.79
CA PRO A 49 -22.65 -25.89 -2.78
C PRO A 49 -21.89 -24.75 -2.11
N PRO A 50 -20.68 -24.40 -2.57
CA PRO A 50 -19.93 -23.29 -2.00
C PRO A 50 -20.83 -22.06 -2.03
N SER A 51 -21.12 -21.51 -0.85
CA SER A 51 -21.81 -20.24 -0.71
C SER A 51 -21.08 -19.22 -1.57
N THR A 52 -21.78 -18.67 -2.55
CA THR A 52 -21.29 -17.55 -3.35
C THR A 52 -21.14 -16.36 -2.42
N TYR A 53 -19.96 -16.21 -1.80
CA TYR A 53 -19.60 -15.00 -1.07
C TYR A 53 -19.45 -13.87 -2.10
N GLU A 54 -20.57 -13.25 -2.44
CA GLU A 54 -20.60 -12.01 -3.21
C GLU A 54 -20.25 -10.85 -2.29
N SER A 55 -19.36 -9.98 -2.75
CA SER A 55 -18.99 -8.80 -1.99
C SER A 55 -20.14 -7.80 -1.99
N LEU A 56 -20.28 -7.09 -0.87
CA LEU A 56 -21.23 -6.00 -0.71
C LEU A 56 -20.98 -4.91 -1.77
N PRO A 57 -22.05 -4.28 -2.27
CA PRO A 57 -21.93 -3.16 -3.19
C PRO A 57 -21.24 -1.96 -2.53
N PRO A 58 -20.88 -0.92 -3.31
CA PRO A 58 -20.40 0.34 -2.76
C PRO A 58 -21.37 0.93 -1.72
N THR A 59 -20.82 1.55 -0.69
CA THR A 59 -21.58 2.11 0.45
C THR A 59 -21.42 3.62 0.53
N LYS A 60 -22.12 4.27 1.48
CA LYS A 60 -22.00 5.71 1.74
C LYS A 60 -20.94 6.06 2.79
N THR A 61 -20.25 5.06 3.33
CA THR A 61 -19.32 5.23 4.45
C THR A 61 -18.01 4.52 4.15
N ASN A 62 -16.89 5.20 4.41
CA ASN A 62 -15.58 4.61 4.21
C ASN A 62 -15.31 3.45 5.18
N VAL A 63 -14.22 2.73 4.94
CA VAL A 63 -13.88 1.51 5.66
C VAL A 63 -13.43 1.77 7.12
N LEU A 64 -13.11 3.01 7.51
CA LEU A 64 -12.92 3.39 8.93
C LEU A 64 -14.24 3.45 9.67
N LYS A 65 -15.23 4.16 9.10
CA LYS A 65 -16.56 4.29 9.71
C LYS A 65 -17.28 2.94 9.86
N ARG A 66 -16.84 1.95 9.09
CA ARG A 66 -17.31 0.56 9.14
C ARG A 66 -16.45 -0.36 10.01
N ASN A 67 -15.43 0.17 10.68
CA ASN A 67 -14.51 -0.58 11.52
C ASN A 67 -13.85 -1.77 10.81
N LEU A 68 -13.45 -1.63 9.53
CA LEU A 68 -12.82 -2.72 8.77
C LEU A 68 -11.27 -2.69 8.82
N VAL A 69 -10.69 -1.69 9.48
CA VAL A 69 -9.24 -1.49 9.59
C VAL A 69 -8.73 -2.16 10.87
N GLU A 70 -8.76 -3.48 10.88
CA GLU A 70 -8.56 -4.26 12.10
C GLU A 70 -7.31 -5.16 12.02
N GLU A 71 -6.80 -5.52 13.19
CA GLU A 71 -5.72 -6.51 13.30
C GLU A 71 -6.27 -7.93 13.24
N ASN A 72 -7.41 -8.17 13.88
CA ASN A 72 -8.07 -9.46 13.89
C ASN A 72 -9.11 -9.51 12.76
N ILE A 73 -8.65 -9.89 11.57
CA ILE A 73 -9.53 -10.07 10.39
C ILE A 73 -9.64 -11.55 10.03
N ASN A 74 -10.73 -11.92 9.38
CA ASN A 74 -10.94 -13.25 8.84
C ASN A 74 -11.29 -13.18 7.34
N SER A 75 -11.20 -14.33 6.67
CA SER A 75 -11.45 -14.40 5.23
C SER A 75 -12.88 -14.01 4.86
N GLN A 76 -13.86 -14.30 5.74
CA GLN A 76 -15.26 -13.93 5.55
C GLN A 76 -15.41 -12.41 5.39
N SER A 77 -14.87 -11.64 6.33
CA SER A 77 -14.91 -10.18 6.32
C SER A 77 -14.25 -9.59 5.06
N ILE A 78 -13.13 -10.15 4.62
CA ILE A 78 -12.50 -9.71 3.37
C ILE A 78 -13.42 -10.00 2.18
N LEU A 79 -13.92 -11.24 2.06
CA LEU A 79 -14.79 -11.65 0.95
C LEU A 79 -16.09 -10.84 0.88
N GLU A 80 -16.64 -10.44 2.02
CA GLU A 80 -17.83 -9.58 2.09
C GLU A 80 -17.50 -8.13 1.68
N ASN A 81 -16.35 -7.59 2.06
CA ASN A 81 -16.12 -6.14 1.99
C ASN A 81 -15.16 -5.69 0.88
N HIS A 82 -14.45 -6.59 0.18
CA HIS A 82 -13.36 -6.21 -0.71
C HIS A 82 -13.74 -5.37 -1.94
N GLN A 83 -15.01 -5.32 -2.35
CA GLN A 83 -15.48 -4.44 -3.45
C GLN A 83 -16.26 -3.21 -2.94
N SER A 84 -16.48 -3.13 -1.64
CA SER A 84 -17.43 -2.23 -1.02
C SER A 84 -16.80 -0.88 -0.63
N TYR A 85 -16.39 -0.09 -1.63
CA TYR A 85 -15.81 1.26 -1.41
C TYR A 85 -16.89 2.31 -1.04
N CYS A 86 -16.51 3.51 -0.58
CA CYS A 86 -17.46 4.59 -0.32
C CYS A 86 -17.73 5.41 -1.59
N SER A 87 -18.89 5.21 -2.20
CA SER A 87 -19.30 5.90 -3.42
C SER A 87 -19.51 7.41 -3.23
N THR A 88 -19.79 7.85 -2.01
CA THR A 88 -19.93 9.28 -1.67
C THR A 88 -18.62 9.93 -1.23
N CYS A 89 -17.53 9.17 -1.14
CA CYS A 89 -16.21 9.65 -0.69
C CYS A 89 -15.21 9.77 -1.85
N LEU A 90 -15.65 9.63 -3.11
CA LEU A 90 -14.77 9.59 -4.28
C LEU A 90 -14.02 10.90 -4.50
N GLU A 91 -14.64 12.03 -4.14
CA GLU A 91 -14.06 13.36 -4.31
C GLU A 91 -13.29 13.84 -3.07
N THR A 92 -13.43 13.15 -1.93
CA THR A 92 -12.72 13.52 -0.70
C THR A 92 -11.36 12.87 -0.66
N ARG A 93 -10.35 13.69 -0.40
CA ARG A 93 -9.01 13.24 -0.09
C ARG A 93 -8.87 13.07 1.39
N GLU A 94 -8.51 11.85 1.69
CA GLU A 94 -8.32 11.34 3.02
C GLU A 94 -6.83 11.15 3.29
N PHE A 95 -5.95 11.33 2.31
CA PHE A 95 -4.52 11.52 2.55
C PHE A 95 -4.17 12.84 1.88
N ASN A 96 -3.64 13.79 2.65
CA ASN A 96 -3.49 15.18 2.21
C ASN A 96 -2.20 15.41 1.42
N ASN A 97 -1.21 14.55 1.60
CA ASN A 97 0.08 14.68 0.93
C ASN A 97 -0.02 14.11 -0.50
N PRO A 98 0.93 14.50 -1.39
CA PRO A 98 0.95 14.05 -2.78
C PRO A 98 0.82 12.53 -2.94
N THR A 99 -0.02 12.09 -3.87
CA THR A 99 -0.29 10.67 -4.15
C THR A 99 0.01 10.38 -5.62
N LEU A 100 1.00 9.51 -5.84
CA LEU A 100 1.37 8.92 -7.11
C LEU A 100 0.81 7.49 -7.23
N VAL A 101 0.26 7.14 -8.39
CA VAL A 101 -0.17 5.77 -8.70
C VAL A 101 0.38 5.31 -10.05
N TYR A 102 0.97 4.13 -10.08
CA TYR A 102 1.39 3.47 -11.32
C TYR A 102 0.23 2.70 -11.95
N ILE A 103 0.10 2.75 -13.27
CA ILE A 103 -0.94 2.05 -14.03
C ILE A 103 -0.28 1.18 -15.09
N THR A 104 -0.48 -0.14 -15.00
CA THR A 104 0.17 -1.11 -15.89
C THR A 104 -0.80 -1.66 -16.95
N PRO A 105 -0.37 -1.82 -18.22
CA PRO A 105 -1.22 -2.39 -19.27
C PRO A 105 -1.70 -3.82 -18.98
N TRP A 106 -0.89 -4.63 -18.31
CA TRP A 106 -1.20 -6.02 -17.98
C TRP A 106 -2.15 -6.20 -16.79
N ASN A 107 -2.43 -5.13 -16.03
CA ASN A 107 -3.49 -5.08 -15.02
C ASN A 107 -4.53 -4.02 -15.38
N SER A 108 -5.26 -4.25 -16.48
CA SER A 108 -6.18 -3.29 -17.09
C SER A 108 -7.24 -2.71 -16.16
N HIS A 109 -7.58 -3.41 -15.06
CA HIS A 109 -8.47 -2.87 -14.02
C HIS A 109 -7.99 -1.53 -13.43
N GLY A 110 -6.67 -1.30 -13.41
CA GLY A 110 -6.08 -0.04 -12.94
C GLY A 110 -6.58 1.19 -13.71
N TYR A 111 -6.91 1.05 -14.98
CA TYR A 111 -7.45 2.15 -15.79
C TYR A 111 -8.82 2.60 -15.29
N ASP A 112 -9.67 1.66 -14.87
CA ASP A 112 -11.00 1.95 -14.32
C ASP A 112 -10.92 2.53 -12.91
N ILE A 113 -10.01 2.01 -12.10
CA ILE A 113 -9.69 2.55 -10.77
C ILE A 113 -9.22 3.99 -10.87
N ALA A 114 -8.27 4.28 -11.75
CA ALA A 114 -7.74 5.63 -11.96
C ALA A 114 -8.86 6.62 -12.31
N LYS A 115 -9.81 6.23 -13.17
CA LYS A 115 -10.98 7.05 -13.50
C LYS A 115 -11.91 7.22 -12.30
N THR A 116 -12.20 6.14 -11.57
CA THR A 116 -13.16 6.15 -10.44
C THR A 116 -12.66 7.03 -9.30
N PHE A 117 -11.36 6.96 -9.00
CA PHE A 117 -10.72 7.63 -7.88
C PHE A 117 -9.81 8.78 -8.31
N ALA A 118 -10.02 9.36 -9.49
CA ALA A 118 -9.14 10.39 -10.09
C ALA A 118 -8.85 11.57 -9.14
N LYS A 119 -9.83 11.98 -8.31
CA LYS A 119 -9.68 13.06 -7.32
C LYS A 119 -8.79 12.71 -6.13
N LYS A 120 -8.41 11.44 -5.96
CA LYS A 120 -7.52 10.98 -4.89
C LYS A 120 -6.04 10.97 -5.30
N PHE A 121 -5.74 11.15 -6.59
CA PHE A 121 -4.39 11.13 -7.13
C PHE A 121 -3.96 12.52 -7.58
N ASP A 122 -2.72 12.89 -7.25
CA ASP A 122 -2.05 14.05 -7.82
C ASP A 122 -1.28 13.64 -9.06
N TYR A 123 -0.64 12.47 -9.02
CA TYR A 123 0.16 11.93 -10.11
C TYR A 123 -0.36 10.57 -10.55
N ILE A 124 -0.50 10.39 -11.85
CA ILE A 124 -0.77 9.08 -12.47
C ILE A 124 0.38 8.78 -13.43
N SER A 125 1.07 7.67 -13.19
CA SER A 125 2.20 7.21 -14.01
C SER A 125 1.83 5.97 -14.80
N PRO A 126 1.37 6.12 -16.05
CA PRO A 126 1.16 4.98 -16.93
C PRO A 126 2.49 4.33 -17.34
N VAL A 127 2.53 3.00 -17.34
CA VAL A 127 3.71 2.18 -17.62
C VAL A 127 3.72 1.73 -19.07
N TRP A 128 4.02 2.66 -19.99
CA TRP A 128 4.01 2.42 -21.44
C TRP A 128 5.38 2.54 -22.07
N LEU A 129 6.14 3.54 -21.64
CA LEU A 129 7.24 4.06 -22.42
C LEU A 129 8.56 3.41 -22.03
N ARG A 130 9.39 3.17 -23.05
CA ARG A 130 10.79 2.81 -22.89
C ARG A 130 11.64 3.60 -23.88
N ILE A 131 12.84 3.99 -23.48
CA ILE A 131 13.80 4.72 -24.33
C ILE A 131 14.91 3.77 -24.77
N LYS A 132 15.26 3.79 -26.06
CA LYS A 132 16.37 3.00 -26.60
C LYS A 132 17.34 3.86 -27.37
N ARG A 133 18.62 3.49 -27.30
CA ARG A 133 19.64 3.93 -28.26
C ARG A 133 19.51 3.10 -29.54
N THR A 134 19.34 3.77 -30.68
CA THR A 134 19.13 3.12 -31.99
C THR A 134 20.25 3.42 -32.99
N GLY A 135 21.24 4.20 -32.58
CA GLY A 135 22.41 4.56 -33.35
C GLY A 135 23.27 5.58 -32.61
N PHE A 136 24.36 6.00 -33.24
CA PHE A 136 25.19 7.10 -32.74
C PHE A 136 24.34 8.34 -32.51
N GLU A 137 24.30 8.83 -31.26
CA GLU A 137 23.54 10.02 -30.88
C GLU A 137 22.08 9.97 -31.29
N LYS A 138 21.48 8.77 -31.29
CA LYS A 138 20.08 8.60 -31.70
C LYS A 138 19.32 7.77 -30.68
N TYR A 139 18.30 8.40 -30.11
CA TYR A 139 17.43 7.81 -29.12
C TYR A 139 15.97 7.85 -29.59
N THR A 140 15.21 6.81 -29.29
CA THR A 140 13.80 6.71 -29.71
C THR A 140 12.94 6.11 -28.60
N PHE A 141 11.79 6.72 -28.37
CA PHE A 141 10.76 6.16 -27.50
C PHE A 141 10.05 5.00 -28.20
N GLU A 142 9.87 3.91 -27.48
CA GLU A 142 8.98 2.80 -27.83
C GLU A 142 7.79 2.74 -26.85
N GLY A 143 6.77 1.93 -27.17
CA GLY A 143 5.55 1.83 -26.37
C GLY A 143 4.52 2.95 -26.63
N ILE A 144 4.78 3.81 -27.63
CA ILE A 144 3.90 4.92 -28.02
C ILE A 144 2.49 4.44 -28.42
N HIS A 145 2.38 3.22 -28.94
CA HIS A 145 1.10 2.62 -29.33
C HIS A 145 0.18 2.28 -28.14
N ASP A 146 0.72 2.19 -26.92
CA ASP A 146 -0.05 1.94 -25.70
C ASP A 146 -0.63 3.23 -25.10
N ILE A 147 -0.30 4.42 -25.65
CA ILE A 147 -0.81 5.70 -25.17
C ILE A 147 -2.30 5.82 -25.47
N ASP A 148 -3.12 5.72 -24.42
CA ASP A 148 -4.56 5.94 -24.50
C ASP A 148 -4.90 7.41 -24.24
N LYS A 149 -5.02 8.19 -25.33
CA LYS A 149 -5.36 9.62 -25.28
C LYS A 149 -6.74 9.87 -24.65
N LYS A 150 -7.73 9.03 -24.96
CA LYS A 150 -9.11 9.20 -24.46
C LYS A 150 -9.18 8.94 -22.97
N TRP A 151 -8.43 7.95 -22.49
CA TRP A 151 -8.31 7.68 -21.05
C TRP A 151 -7.69 8.86 -20.30
N ILE A 152 -6.62 9.46 -20.85
CA ILE A 152 -6.00 10.67 -20.27
C ILE A 152 -6.98 11.84 -20.25
N GLU A 153 -7.69 12.09 -21.35
CA GLU A 153 -8.72 13.14 -21.43
C GLU A 153 -9.79 12.93 -20.36
N THR A 154 -10.28 11.69 -20.20
CA THR A 154 -11.26 11.34 -19.16
C THR A 154 -10.72 11.59 -17.74
N LEU A 155 -9.44 11.31 -17.49
CA LEU A 155 -8.80 11.58 -16.20
C LEU A 155 -8.73 13.08 -15.93
N LYS A 156 -8.31 13.88 -16.92
CA LYS A 156 -8.21 15.35 -16.80
C LYS A 156 -9.59 16.01 -16.69
N GLU A 157 -10.62 15.47 -17.31
CA GLU A 157 -12.01 15.90 -17.11
C GLU A 157 -12.48 15.66 -15.67
N LYS A 158 -12.17 14.49 -15.11
CA LYS A 158 -12.54 14.14 -13.73
C LYS A 158 -11.69 14.88 -12.70
N ASN A 159 -10.41 15.09 -12.96
CA ASN A 159 -9.48 15.83 -12.12
C ASN A 159 -8.58 16.72 -12.98
N SER A 160 -8.96 17.99 -13.14
CA SER A 160 -8.18 18.97 -13.92
C SER A 160 -6.79 19.24 -13.37
N ASN A 161 -6.54 18.87 -12.11
CA ASN A 161 -5.28 19.07 -11.42
C ASN A 161 -4.43 17.80 -11.38
N VAL A 162 -4.82 16.72 -12.08
CA VAL A 162 -4.00 15.50 -12.12
C VAL A 162 -2.86 15.66 -13.11
N HIS A 163 -1.68 15.26 -12.67
CA HIS A 163 -0.44 15.26 -13.44
C HIS A 163 -0.23 13.88 -14.05
N ILE A 164 -0.12 13.81 -15.37
CA ILE A 164 0.14 12.56 -16.09
C ILE A 164 1.63 12.48 -16.36
N VAL A 165 2.32 11.58 -15.66
CA VAL A 165 3.77 11.45 -15.65
C VAL A 165 4.19 10.02 -16.05
N PRO A 166 4.12 9.65 -17.34
CA PRO A 166 4.42 8.29 -17.78
C PRO A 166 5.78 7.80 -17.30
N ARG A 167 5.82 6.52 -16.90
CA ARG A 167 7.07 5.87 -16.52
C ARG A 167 7.89 5.60 -17.78
N VAL A 168 9.18 5.93 -17.75
CA VAL A 168 10.13 5.66 -18.82
C VAL A 168 11.24 4.75 -18.31
N THR A 169 11.37 3.57 -18.92
CA THR A 169 12.46 2.61 -18.63
C THR A 169 13.54 2.58 -19.69
N PHE A 170 14.75 2.20 -19.27
CA PHE A 170 15.92 1.98 -20.13
C PHE A 170 16.11 0.47 -20.41
N GLU A 171 15.07 -0.18 -20.95
CA GLU A 171 15.08 -1.62 -21.18
C GLU A 171 15.97 -2.05 -22.36
N ASN A 172 16.71 -3.15 -22.17
CA ASN A 172 17.58 -3.79 -23.19
C ASN A 172 18.74 -2.92 -23.69
N TRP A 173 19.29 -2.06 -22.84
CA TRP A 173 20.53 -1.34 -23.15
C TRP A 173 21.73 -2.29 -23.05
N SER A 174 22.58 -2.29 -24.07
CA SER A 174 23.83 -3.06 -24.05
C SER A 174 24.91 -2.34 -23.25
N VAL A 175 25.98 -3.05 -22.88
CA VAL A 175 27.16 -2.44 -22.25
C VAL A 175 27.76 -1.35 -23.16
N ASP A 176 27.73 -1.56 -24.48
CA ASP A 176 28.23 -0.59 -25.45
C ASP A 176 27.36 0.68 -25.50
N ASP A 177 26.04 0.56 -25.36
CA ASP A 177 25.13 1.70 -25.29
C ASP A 177 25.37 2.53 -24.03
N ILE A 178 25.52 1.85 -22.89
CA ILE A 178 25.85 2.48 -21.61
C ILE A 178 27.21 3.18 -21.72
N HIS A 179 28.21 2.51 -22.27
CA HIS A 179 29.54 3.08 -22.44
C HIS A 179 29.54 4.31 -23.37
N ALA A 180 28.82 4.25 -24.50
CA ALA A 180 28.69 5.38 -25.42
C ALA A 180 28.04 6.59 -24.74
N LEU A 181 26.95 6.39 -23.99
CA LEU A 181 26.27 7.45 -23.26
C LEU A 181 27.17 8.07 -22.17
N PHE A 182 27.91 7.25 -21.43
CA PHE A 182 28.71 7.71 -20.30
C PHE A 182 29.96 8.50 -20.76
N GLN A 183 30.55 8.14 -21.90
CA GLN A 183 31.81 8.74 -22.37
C GLN A 183 31.63 10.02 -23.21
N SER A 184 30.44 10.30 -23.74
CA SER A 184 30.20 11.46 -24.62
C SER A 184 29.20 12.43 -24.01
N GLU A 185 29.58 13.70 -23.85
CA GLU A 185 28.63 14.75 -23.46
C GLU A 185 27.56 14.98 -24.55
N ASN A 186 27.92 14.81 -25.81
CA ASN A 186 26.96 14.98 -26.90
C ASN A 186 25.89 13.89 -26.88
N GLU A 187 26.25 12.65 -26.52
CA GLU A 187 25.27 11.56 -26.32
C GLU A 187 24.30 11.88 -25.17
N LYS A 188 24.78 12.43 -24.03
CA LYS A 188 23.94 12.85 -22.90
C LYS A 188 22.97 13.97 -23.28
N GLN A 189 23.48 14.99 -23.95
CA GLN A 189 22.68 16.13 -24.41
C GLN A 189 21.63 15.75 -25.46
N GLN A 190 21.96 14.78 -26.32
CA GLN A 190 21.04 14.26 -27.32
C GLN A 190 19.97 13.34 -26.69
N LEU A 191 20.31 12.58 -25.65
CA LEU A 191 19.33 11.85 -24.84
C LEU A 191 18.36 12.82 -24.16
N ALA A 192 18.87 13.81 -23.42
CA ALA A 192 18.08 14.84 -22.75
C ALA A 192 17.17 15.61 -23.74
N SER A 193 17.72 16.00 -24.90
CA SER A 193 16.94 16.64 -25.96
C SER A 193 15.86 15.73 -26.55
N THR A 194 16.06 14.41 -26.55
CA THR A 194 15.04 13.46 -27.00
C THR A 194 13.87 13.39 -26.02
N PHE A 195 14.14 13.38 -24.71
CA PHE A 195 13.10 13.46 -23.67
C PHE A 195 12.25 14.73 -23.78
N ALA A 196 12.91 15.88 -23.93
CA ALA A 196 12.21 17.15 -24.07
C ALA A 196 11.38 17.23 -25.36
N LYS A 197 11.96 16.85 -26.52
CA LYS A 197 11.22 16.83 -27.79
C LYS A 197 9.98 15.93 -27.74
N PHE A 198 10.10 14.75 -27.13
CA PHE A 198 8.94 13.87 -26.96
C PHE A 198 7.90 14.48 -26.03
N LEU A 199 8.31 15.11 -24.93
CA LEU A 199 7.36 15.75 -24.02
C LEU A 199 6.63 16.93 -24.68
N ASP A 200 7.33 17.70 -25.50
CA ASP A 200 6.78 18.82 -26.26
C ASP A 200 5.72 18.34 -27.26
N GLU A 201 5.98 17.25 -28.01
CA GLU A 201 5.01 16.61 -28.91
C GLU A 201 3.74 16.15 -28.17
N TYR A 202 3.89 15.68 -26.92
CA TYR A 202 2.80 15.20 -26.07
C TYR A 202 2.38 16.19 -24.98
N THR A 203 2.69 17.49 -25.13
CA THR A 203 2.58 18.48 -24.04
C THR A 203 1.16 18.69 -23.50
N ASN A 204 0.15 18.39 -24.32
CA ASN A 204 -1.26 18.46 -23.91
C ASN A 204 -1.71 17.23 -23.11
N LEU A 205 -0.98 16.12 -23.22
CA LEU A 205 -1.32 14.85 -22.59
C LEU A 205 -0.47 14.63 -21.34
N PHE A 206 0.83 14.90 -21.41
CA PHE A 206 1.79 14.61 -20.35
C PHE A 206 2.31 15.87 -19.66
N ASP A 207 2.47 15.75 -18.35
CA ASP A 207 2.92 16.78 -17.44
C ASP A 207 4.34 16.51 -16.94
N GLY A 208 4.99 15.44 -17.41
CA GLY A 208 6.33 15.08 -17.00
C GLY A 208 6.65 13.59 -17.18
N TYR A 209 7.60 13.08 -16.41
CA TYR A 209 7.99 11.67 -16.43
C TYR A 209 8.27 11.12 -15.04
N VAL A 210 8.03 9.82 -14.87
CA VAL A 210 8.74 9.03 -13.86
C VAL A 210 9.92 8.32 -14.55
N LEU A 211 11.14 8.61 -14.14
CA LEU A 211 12.35 7.97 -14.68
C LEU A 211 12.70 6.71 -13.88
N GLU A 212 12.80 5.57 -14.56
CA GLU A 212 13.32 4.33 -13.99
C GLU A 212 14.60 3.93 -14.73
N ILE A 213 15.72 4.37 -14.17
CA ILE A 213 17.06 4.26 -14.77
C ILE A 213 18.06 3.52 -13.86
N LEU A 214 17.93 3.63 -12.54
CA LEU A 214 18.98 3.22 -11.59
C LEU A 214 19.33 1.73 -11.68
N VAL A 215 18.33 0.85 -11.77
CA VAL A 215 18.55 -0.60 -11.81
C VAL A 215 19.23 -1.03 -13.11
N GLN A 216 18.84 -0.42 -14.24
CA GLN A 216 19.37 -0.73 -15.56
C GLN A 216 20.85 -0.35 -15.70
N PHE A 217 21.30 0.66 -14.96
CA PHE A 217 22.68 1.15 -14.93
C PHE A 217 23.46 0.67 -13.69
N ARG A 218 23.03 -0.43 -13.06
CA ARG A 218 23.73 -1.04 -11.92
C ARG A 218 25.21 -1.28 -12.24
N GLY A 219 26.09 -0.79 -11.35
CA GLY A 219 27.55 -0.92 -11.49
C GLY A 219 28.21 0.19 -12.33
N ALA A 220 27.42 1.10 -12.92
CA ALA A 220 27.95 2.29 -13.59
C ALA A 220 28.35 3.40 -12.60
N SER A 221 29.05 4.42 -13.10
CA SER A 221 29.47 5.59 -12.31
C SER A 221 28.25 6.39 -11.82
N LYS A 222 28.02 6.44 -10.51
CA LYS A 222 26.91 7.22 -9.91
C LYS A 222 26.98 8.71 -10.23
N PRO A 223 28.14 9.41 -10.13
CA PRO A 223 28.21 10.83 -10.51
C PRO A 223 27.83 11.08 -11.98
N THR A 224 28.23 10.19 -12.89
CA THR A 224 27.89 10.31 -14.32
C THR A 224 26.41 10.04 -14.54
N LEU A 225 25.82 9.08 -13.82
CA LEU A 225 24.39 8.79 -13.89
C LEU A 225 23.55 9.96 -13.35
N ASN A 226 23.96 10.56 -12.23
CA ASN A 226 23.32 11.75 -11.68
C ASN A 226 23.40 12.92 -12.67
N HIS A 227 24.56 13.13 -13.31
CA HIS A 227 24.71 14.14 -14.38
C HIS A 227 23.72 13.92 -15.54
N ILE A 228 23.55 12.67 -16.00
CA ILE A 228 22.56 12.33 -17.04
C ILE A 228 21.13 12.64 -16.57
N ILE A 229 20.79 12.29 -15.32
CA ILE A 229 19.47 12.54 -14.75
C ILE A 229 19.21 14.05 -14.65
N SER A 230 20.18 14.83 -14.17
CA SER A 230 20.11 16.29 -14.10
C SER A 230 19.98 16.92 -15.50
N ASP A 231 20.76 16.49 -16.48
CA ASP A 231 20.67 16.97 -17.88
C ASP A 231 19.25 16.75 -18.45
N ILE A 232 18.66 15.57 -18.21
CA ILE A 232 17.28 15.28 -18.63
C ILE A 232 16.30 16.22 -17.94
N ALA A 233 16.44 16.40 -16.62
CA ALA A 233 15.54 17.24 -15.85
C ALA A 233 15.60 18.70 -16.27
N GLU A 234 16.80 19.29 -16.35
CA GLU A 234 17.01 20.66 -16.80
C GLU A 234 16.44 20.88 -18.20
N ARG A 235 16.66 19.93 -19.12
CA ARG A 235 16.16 20.04 -20.49
C ARG A 235 14.64 19.93 -20.57
N VAL A 236 14.01 19.15 -19.70
CA VAL A 236 12.55 19.06 -19.59
C VAL A 236 11.95 20.31 -18.94
N HIS A 237 12.56 20.83 -17.87
CA HIS A 237 12.12 22.05 -17.19
C HIS A 237 12.23 23.30 -18.08
N GLN A 238 13.12 23.31 -19.08
CA GLN A 238 13.15 24.38 -20.09
C GLN A 238 11.85 24.49 -20.92
N LEU A 239 11.00 23.46 -20.92
CA LEU A 239 9.68 23.50 -21.57
C LEU A 239 8.63 24.21 -20.70
N ASP A 240 8.95 24.53 -19.45
CA ASP A 240 8.06 25.24 -18.53
C ASP A 240 7.64 26.57 -19.14
N SER A 241 6.41 26.61 -19.62
CA SER A 241 5.85 27.76 -20.29
C SER A 241 4.37 27.90 -19.94
N GLN A 242 3.91 29.15 -19.82
CA GLN A 242 2.49 29.47 -19.62
C GLN A 242 1.86 28.83 -18.37
N GLY A 243 2.64 28.62 -17.30
CA GLY A 243 2.15 28.08 -16.03
C GLY A 243 1.94 26.57 -16.00
N LYS A 244 2.39 25.84 -17.03
CA LYS A 244 2.42 24.36 -17.04
C LYS A 244 3.83 23.88 -16.71
N LYS A 245 4.10 23.68 -15.42
CA LYS A 245 5.35 23.10 -14.94
C LYS A 245 5.44 21.64 -15.39
N LYS A 246 6.56 21.25 -16.01
CA LYS A 246 6.88 19.86 -16.32
C LYS A 246 7.65 19.26 -15.16
N GLU A 247 7.35 18.01 -14.82
CA GLU A 247 7.91 17.39 -13.61
C GLU A 247 8.72 16.13 -13.91
N ILE A 248 9.83 15.96 -13.21
CA ILE A 248 10.62 14.73 -13.23
C ILE A 248 10.62 14.11 -11.85
N ILE A 249 10.09 12.88 -11.78
CA ILE A 249 10.12 12.04 -10.60
C ILE A 249 11.10 10.89 -10.86
N LEU A 250 12.03 10.63 -9.95
CA LEU A 250 12.93 9.48 -10.05
C LEU A 250 12.36 8.29 -9.27
N ALA A 251 12.30 7.12 -9.91
CA ALA A 251 11.98 5.88 -9.22
C ALA A 251 13.23 5.31 -8.56
N VAL A 252 13.23 5.23 -7.22
CA VAL A 252 14.41 4.93 -6.40
C VAL A 252 14.25 3.58 -5.71
N PRO A 253 15.08 2.57 -6.02
CA PRO A 253 15.08 1.31 -5.29
C PRO A 253 15.65 1.49 -3.89
N PRO A 254 15.30 0.64 -2.90
CA PRO A 254 15.71 0.79 -1.50
C PRO A 254 17.15 0.28 -1.24
N TYR A 255 18.03 0.43 -2.23
CA TYR A 255 19.37 -0.17 -2.31
C TYR A 255 20.43 0.94 -2.37
N GLU A 256 21.17 1.12 -1.28
CA GLU A 256 22.19 2.19 -1.15
C GLU A 256 23.31 2.10 -2.20
N GLU A 257 23.60 0.89 -2.69
CA GLU A 257 24.60 0.70 -3.73
C GLU A 257 24.17 1.31 -5.07
N LEU A 258 22.87 1.51 -5.28
CA LEU A 258 22.30 2.14 -6.47
C LEU A 258 22.02 3.63 -6.26
N PHE A 259 21.61 4.03 -5.05
CA PHE A 259 21.23 5.39 -4.74
C PHE A 259 21.36 5.66 -3.23
N ASP A 260 22.29 6.53 -2.84
CA ASP A 260 22.53 6.91 -1.45
C ASP A 260 22.11 8.36 -1.15
N ASN A 261 22.36 8.79 0.09
CA ASN A 261 22.00 10.14 0.53
C ASN A 261 22.77 11.25 -0.22
N ASN A 262 24.00 11.02 -0.67
CA ASN A 262 24.74 12.00 -1.47
C ASN A 262 24.11 12.16 -2.86
N ASP A 263 23.68 11.04 -3.47
CA ASP A 263 22.96 11.06 -4.75
C ASP A 263 21.63 11.82 -4.61
N PHE A 264 20.92 11.60 -3.50
CA PHE A 264 19.69 12.33 -3.16
C PHE A 264 19.93 13.83 -3.02
N GLU A 265 20.90 14.26 -2.21
CA GLU A 265 21.23 15.67 -2.01
C GLU A 265 21.61 16.36 -3.34
N MET A 266 22.39 15.68 -4.19
CA MET A 266 22.80 16.19 -5.48
C MET A 266 21.62 16.41 -6.42
N LEU A 267 20.67 15.47 -6.47
CA LEU A 267 19.52 15.54 -7.39
C LEU A 267 18.32 16.32 -6.83
N TYR A 268 18.31 16.62 -5.52
CA TYR A 268 17.15 17.21 -4.85
C TYR A 268 16.68 18.51 -5.50
N GLU A 269 17.59 19.38 -5.91
CA GLU A 269 17.28 20.66 -6.55
C GLU A 269 16.89 20.51 -8.03
N HIS A 270 17.33 19.45 -8.69
CA HIS A 270 17.05 19.20 -10.12
C HIS A 270 15.74 18.44 -10.34
N LEU A 271 15.23 17.72 -9.34
CA LEU A 271 14.07 16.85 -9.48
C LEU A 271 12.85 17.36 -8.73
N ASP A 272 11.67 16.94 -9.18
CA ASP A 272 10.38 17.29 -8.56
C ASP A 272 9.89 16.21 -7.61
N GLY A 273 10.40 14.98 -7.75
CA GLY A 273 10.03 13.90 -6.85
C GLY A 273 10.95 12.70 -6.84
N PHE A 274 10.81 11.89 -5.79
CA PHE A 274 11.52 10.64 -5.56
C PHE A 274 10.52 9.57 -5.11
N SER A 275 10.20 8.64 -6.01
CA SER A 275 9.32 7.50 -5.74
C SER A 275 10.14 6.35 -5.15
N ILE A 276 10.25 6.30 -3.82
CA ILE A 276 11.05 5.29 -3.13
C ILE A 276 10.29 3.96 -3.10
N MET A 277 10.87 2.91 -3.66
CA MET A 277 10.29 1.56 -3.72
C MET A 277 10.44 0.84 -2.38
N THR A 278 9.76 1.31 -1.33
CA THR A 278 9.78 0.73 0.03
C THR A 278 8.92 -0.53 0.15
N TYR A 279 9.13 -1.47 -0.76
CA TYR A 279 8.54 -2.81 -0.81
C TYR A 279 9.53 -3.79 -1.44
N ASP A 280 9.16 -5.07 -1.53
CA ASP A 280 10.07 -6.17 -1.91
C ASP A 280 11.26 -6.32 -0.96
N PHE A 281 10.97 -6.29 0.35
CA PHE A 281 11.96 -6.54 1.39
C PHE A 281 12.70 -7.87 1.12
N PRO A 282 14.05 -7.88 1.18
CA PRO A 282 14.84 -9.06 0.85
C PRO A 282 14.70 -10.13 1.93
N ASN A 283 13.75 -11.04 1.73
CA ASN A 283 13.53 -12.17 2.62
C ASN A 283 14.31 -13.41 2.17
N ARG A 284 14.92 -14.15 3.12
CA ARG A 284 15.55 -15.47 2.86
C ARG A 284 14.55 -16.63 2.91
N GLU A 285 13.46 -16.43 3.63
CA GLU A 285 12.35 -17.38 3.85
C GLU A 285 11.02 -16.66 3.58
N PRO A 286 9.87 -17.34 3.50
CA PRO A 286 8.57 -16.65 3.40
C PRO A 286 8.43 -15.54 4.45
N GLY A 287 8.16 -14.31 3.99
CA GLY A 287 8.22 -13.15 4.86
C GLY A 287 7.42 -11.95 4.37
N PRO A 288 7.34 -10.90 5.19
CA PRO A 288 6.61 -9.65 4.91
C PRO A 288 7.14 -8.97 3.65
N VAL A 289 6.25 -8.27 2.93
CA VAL A 289 6.63 -7.58 1.69
C VAL A 289 7.36 -6.26 1.99
N ALA A 290 6.99 -5.57 3.05
CA ALA A 290 7.48 -4.23 3.39
C ALA A 290 7.43 -3.96 4.91
N PRO A 291 8.22 -4.63 5.77
CA PRO A 291 8.18 -4.42 7.23
C PRO A 291 8.21 -2.94 7.60
N LEU A 292 7.27 -2.48 8.44
CA LEU A 292 7.10 -1.05 8.71
C LEU A 292 8.37 -0.35 9.24
N GLU A 293 9.13 -1.01 10.11
CA GLU A 293 10.39 -0.45 10.63
C GLU A 293 11.44 -0.31 9.54
N TRP A 294 11.54 -1.27 8.63
CA TRP A 294 12.45 -1.16 7.47
C TRP A 294 12.01 -0.04 6.52
N VAL A 295 10.70 0.11 6.28
CA VAL A 295 10.15 1.23 5.51
C VAL A 295 10.57 2.55 6.14
N LYS A 296 10.34 2.71 7.45
CA LYS A 296 10.74 3.91 8.20
C LYS A 296 12.24 4.20 8.09
N MET A 297 13.10 3.23 8.41
CA MET A 297 14.56 3.38 8.31
C MET A 297 15.04 3.72 6.90
N THR A 298 14.34 3.23 5.86
CA THR A 298 14.65 3.54 4.47
C THR A 298 14.29 4.99 4.14
N MET A 299 13.11 5.43 4.56
CA MET A 299 12.61 6.79 4.30
C MET A 299 13.40 7.86 5.07
N GLU A 300 13.86 7.57 6.28
CA GLU A 300 14.67 8.49 7.09
C GLU A 300 15.99 8.89 6.40
N LYS A 301 16.51 8.07 5.49
CA LYS A 301 17.70 8.38 4.67
C LYS A 301 17.46 9.46 3.61
N PHE A 302 16.20 9.68 3.24
CA PHE A 302 15.77 10.66 2.24
C PHE A 302 15.08 11.87 2.89
N SER A 303 15.35 12.10 4.18
CA SER A 303 14.82 13.25 4.90
C SER A 303 15.77 14.45 4.73
N MET A 304 15.25 15.55 4.20
CA MET A 304 15.96 16.84 4.24
C MET A 304 15.56 17.61 5.50
N PRO A 305 16.44 18.47 6.05
CA PRO A 305 16.08 19.37 7.15
C PRO A 305 14.83 20.19 6.80
N GLU A 306 14.01 20.49 7.82
CA GLU A 306 12.75 21.25 7.69
C GLU A 306 12.97 22.52 6.84
N SER A 307 12.46 22.46 5.62
CA SER A 307 12.39 23.58 4.69
C SER A 307 10.93 23.76 4.30
N GLU A 308 10.52 24.97 3.97
CA GLU A 308 9.21 25.32 3.39
C GLU A 308 9.02 24.72 1.97
N ASN A 309 9.73 23.65 1.65
CA ASN A 309 9.83 23.05 0.33
C ASN A 309 8.64 22.12 0.04
N PRO A 310 8.29 21.94 -1.24
CA PRO A 310 7.26 20.98 -1.65
C PRO A 310 7.63 19.56 -1.23
N ILE A 311 6.61 18.74 -0.95
CA ILE A 311 6.80 17.33 -0.62
C ILE A 311 7.28 16.58 -1.88
N LYS A 312 8.59 16.31 -1.96
CA LYS A 312 9.22 15.60 -3.10
C LYS A 312 9.39 14.10 -2.88
N VAL A 313 9.37 13.62 -1.64
CA VAL A 313 9.64 12.20 -1.36
C VAL A 313 8.33 11.43 -1.24
N PHE A 314 8.22 10.28 -1.90
CA PHE A 314 7.04 9.43 -1.89
C PHE A 314 7.37 8.05 -1.32
N LEU A 315 6.64 7.65 -0.27
CA LEU A 315 6.72 6.32 0.33
C LEU A 315 6.02 5.29 -0.58
N GLY A 316 6.72 4.22 -0.95
CA GLY A 316 6.21 3.16 -1.81
C GLY A 316 5.22 2.23 -1.11
N LEU A 317 4.08 1.98 -1.76
CA LEU A 317 3.04 1.04 -1.33
C LEU A 317 2.84 -0.06 -2.37
N ASN A 318 3.05 -1.32 -1.97
CA ASN A 318 2.72 -2.47 -2.78
C ASN A 318 1.22 -2.81 -2.67
N PHE A 319 0.55 -2.95 -3.82
CA PHE A 319 -0.82 -3.43 -3.96
C PHE A 319 -0.89 -4.89 -4.46
N TYR A 320 0.26 -5.54 -4.57
CA TYR A 320 0.43 -6.99 -4.69
C TYR A 320 1.04 -7.58 -3.43
N GLY A 321 1.09 -8.90 -3.41
CA GLY A 321 1.74 -9.69 -2.39
C GLY A 321 2.57 -10.83 -2.95
N TYR A 322 3.09 -11.67 -2.06
CA TYR A 322 3.74 -12.93 -2.41
C TYR A 322 3.03 -14.12 -1.79
N ARG A 323 2.88 -15.17 -2.58
CA ARG A 323 2.41 -16.49 -2.16
C ARG A 323 3.57 -17.48 -2.16
N TYR A 324 3.71 -18.17 -1.05
CA TYR A 324 4.70 -19.21 -0.80
C TYR A 324 3.98 -20.54 -0.66
N ASP A 325 4.18 -21.47 -1.59
CA ASP A 325 3.61 -22.82 -1.55
C ASP A 325 4.71 -23.83 -1.20
N ARG A 326 4.41 -24.75 -0.28
CA ARG A 326 5.35 -25.78 0.18
C ARG A 326 5.70 -26.73 -0.98
N VAL A 327 6.99 -27.08 -1.08
CA VAL A 327 7.48 -28.04 -2.10
C VAL A 327 7.46 -29.45 -1.52
N ASP A 328 6.71 -30.38 -2.14
CA ASP A 328 6.46 -31.74 -1.61
C ASP A 328 7.68 -32.69 -1.66
N SER A 329 8.83 -32.24 -2.18
CA SER A 329 10.10 -32.99 -2.15
C SER A 329 11.29 -32.05 -2.43
N PRO A 330 11.96 -31.48 -1.41
CA PRO A 330 13.18 -30.72 -1.64
C PRO A 330 14.26 -31.67 -2.17
N THR A 331 14.64 -31.55 -3.44
CA THR A 331 15.73 -32.34 -4.01
C THR A 331 17.00 -32.11 -3.20
N LYS A 332 17.68 -33.21 -2.82
CA LYS A 332 18.82 -33.19 -1.90
C LYS A 332 19.87 -32.15 -2.32
N LYS A 333 20.08 -31.19 -1.42
CA LYS A 333 21.16 -30.20 -1.26
C LYS A 333 20.92 -28.73 -1.63
N ASP A 334 19.87 -28.36 -2.35
CA ASP A 334 19.55 -26.92 -2.63
C ASP A 334 18.18 -26.48 -2.07
N GLN A 335 18.12 -26.50 -0.74
CA GLN A 335 17.58 -25.54 0.24
C GLN A 335 16.22 -24.80 0.13
N GLN A 336 15.50 -24.71 -0.98
CA GLN A 336 14.26 -23.90 -1.00
C GLN A 336 13.01 -24.70 -0.59
N GLN A 337 12.51 -24.45 0.64
CA GLN A 337 11.35 -25.15 1.21
C GLN A 337 9.99 -24.69 0.62
N TYR A 338 9.94 -23.49 0.07
CA TYR A 338 8.73 -22.89 -0.50
C TYR A 338 8.99 -22.27 -1.87
N GLY A 339 8.14 -22.58 -2.85
CA GLY A 339 8.09 -21.85 -4.12
C GLY A 339 7.37 -20.52 -3.95
N MET A 340 8.00 -19.43 -4.38
CA MET A 340 7.43 -18.07 -4.32
C MET A 340 6.80 -17.68 -5.65
N LYS A 341 5.62 -17.06 -5.61
CA LYS A 341 4.98 -16.41 -6.77
C LYS A 341 4.29 -15.11 -6.37
N PRO A 342 4.27 -14.09 -7.24
CA PRO A 342 3.47 -12.90 -6.98
C PRO A 342 1.97 -13.27 -6.90
N ILE A 343 1.21 -12.53 -6.11
CA ILE A 343 -0.24 -12.65 -6.02
C ILE A 343 -0.88 -11.27 -5.99
N ILE A 344 -1.86 -11.05 -6.87
CA ILE A 344 -2.62 -9.80 -6.95
C ILE A 344 -4.00 -9.99 -6.34
N GLY A 345 -4.73 -8.89 -6.13
CA GLY A 345 -6.00 -8.86 -5.41
C GLY A 345 -7.00 -9.92 -5.85
N ARG A 346 -7.31 -9.98 -7.14
CA ARG A 346 -8.27 -10.96 -7.68
C ARG A 346 -7.90 -12.41 -7.31
N ASP A 347 -6.62 -12.74 -7.37
CA ASP A 347 -6.09 -14.09 -7.13
C ASP A 347 -6.09 -14.38 -5.62
N TYR A 348 -5.82 -13.36 -4.79
CA TYR A 348 -5.92 -13.44 -3.33
C TYR A 348 -7.36 -13.71 -2.89
N VAL A 349 -8.35 -13.00 -3.43
CA VAL A 349 -9.76 -13.27 -3.12
C VAL A 349 -10.22 -14.62 -3.63
N GLU A 350 -9.83 -15.03 -4.83
CA GLU A 350 -10.14 -16.37 -5.32
C GLU A 350 -9.53 -17.45 -4.41
N PHE A 351 -8.31 -17.22 -3.93
CA PHE A 351 -7.68 -18.08 -2.93
C PHE A 351 -8.49 -18.13 -1.62
N LEU A 352 -8.91 -16.98 -1.08
CA LEU A 352 -9.73 -16.94 0.13
C LEU A 352 -11.06 -17.68 -0.06
N ARG A 353 -11.77 -17.50 -1.19
CA ARG A 353 -13.02 -18.24 -1.49
C ARG A 353 -12.81 -19.75 -1.50
N LYS A 354 -11.74 -20.23 -2.14
CA LYS A 354 -11.44 -21.66 -2.26
C LYS A 354 -10.96 -22.28 -0.95
N SER A 355 -10.25 -21.50 -0.13
CA SER A 355 -9.66 -21.97 1.11
C SER A 355 -10.55 -21.79 2.33
N HIS A 356 -11.58 -20.96 2.28
CA HIS A 356 -12.50 -20.74 3.39
C HIS A 356 -13.18 -22.05 3.85
N PRO A 357 -13.31 -22.32 5.17
CA PRO A 357 -12.83 -21.53 6.31
C PRO A 357 -11.42 -21.93 6.81
N LYS A 358 -10.64 -22.67 6.02
CA LYS A 358 -9.35 -23.26 6.44
C LYS A 358 -8.19 -22.27 6.51
N SER A 359 -8.26 -21.16 5.79
CA SER A 359 -7.25 -20.10 5.82
C SER A 359 -7.31 -19.33 7.14
N MET A 360 -6.17 -19.18 7.80
CA MET A 360 -6.02 -18.32 8.98
C MET A 360 -5.32 -17.03 8.56
N ILE A 361 -5.78 -15.88 9.04
CA ILE A 361 -5.14 -14.59 8.78
C ILE A 361 -4.57 -14.08 10.10
N ILE A 362 -3.26 -13.85 10.13
CA ILE A 362 -2.52 -13.53 11.35
C ILE A 362 -1.82 -12.19 11.14
N TYR A 363 -2.10 -11.23 12.02
CA TYR A 363 -1.39 -9.96 12.05
C TYR A 363 -0.05 -10.12 12.80
N ASP A 364 1.05 -9.70 12.18
CA ASP A 364 2.33 -9.58 12.87
C ASP A 364 2.57 -8.12 13.29
N PRO A 365 2.49 -7.80 14.59
CA PRO A 365 2.67 -6.43 15.07
C PRO A 365 4.10 -5.89 14.90
N ARG A 366 5.08 -6.76 14.61
CA ARG A 366 6.47 -6.32 14.37
C ARG A 366 6.63 -5.76 12.96
N THR A 367 5.98 -6.38 11.98
CA THR A 367 6.08 -6.00 10.57
C THR A 367 4.92 -5.11 10.14
N HIS A 368 3.83 -5.09 10.91
CA HIS A 368 2.55 -4.44 10.60
C HIS A 368 1.94 -4.94 9.28
N GLU A 369 2.00 -6.26 9.09
CA GLU A 369 1.42 -6.97 7.96
C GLU A 369 0.61 -8.19 8.40
N HIS A 370 -0.31 -8.62 7.54
CA HIS A 370 -1.06 -9.85 7.72
C HIS A 370 -0.44 -10.97 6.88
N ALA A 371 -0.27 -12.14 7.50
CA ALA A 371 0.04 -13.39 6.81
C ALA A 371 -1.22 -14.26 6.75
N THR A 372 -1.62 -14.66 5.56
CA THR A 372 -2.66 -15.68 5.36
C THR A 372 -1.99 -17.05 5.26
N VAL A 373 -2.36 -17.98 6.13
CA VAL A 373 -1.70 -19.28 6.30
C VAL A 373 -2.72 -20.40 6.12
N ILE A 374 -2.33 -21.44 5.38
CA ILE A 374 -3.02 -22.74 5.38
C ILE A 374 -2.07 -23.76 5.98
N HIS A 375 -2.48 -24.39 7.08
CA HIS A 375 -1.76 -25.52 7.65
C HIS A 375 -2.25 -26.83 7.04
N GLY A 376 -1.30 -27.74 6.79
CA GLY A 376 -1.63 -29.11 6.41
C GLY A 376 -2.29 -29.88 7.55
N ARG A 377 -2.93 -31.00 7.22
CA ARG A 377 -3.55 -31.86 8.25
C ARG A 377 -2.46 -32.50 9.13
N PRO A 378 -2.57 -32.43 10.47
CA PRO A 378 -1.70 -33.17 11.36
C PRO A 378 -1.76 -34.67 11.03
N THR A 379 -0.62 -35.33 11.01
CA THR A 379 -0.53 -36.79 10.85
C THR A 379 0.00 -37.43 12.13
N LYS A 380 -0.16 -38.75 12.28
CA LYS A 380 0.40 -39.50 13.42
C LYS A 380 1.92 -39.32 13.56
N GLN A 381 2.62 -38.96 12.48
CA GLN A 381 4.07 -38.76 12.45
C GLN A 381 4.48 -37.28 12.61
N GLN A 382 3.58 -36.32 12.37
CA GLN A 382 3.88 -34.90 12.45
C GLN A 382 2.68 -34.13 13.02
N GLN A 383 2.76 -33.81 14.32
CA GLN A 383 1.69 -33.13 15.05
C GLN A 383 1.58 -31.63 14.70
N ASN A 384 2.72 -30.98 14.37
CA ASN A 384 2.78 -29.58 13.94
C ASN A 384 3.35 -29.50 12.52
N PRO A 385 2.53 -29.71 11.47
CA PRO A 385 3.00 -29.58 10.10
C PRO A 385 3.31 -28.12 9.78
N LEU A 386 4.42 -27.92 9.07
CA LEU A 386 4.71 -26.63 8.46
C LEU A 386 3.57 -26.20 7.54
N PRO A 387 3.32 -24.87 7.40
CA PRO A 387 2.34 -24.34 6.46
C PRO A 387 2.46 -24.96 5.07
N GLU A 388 1.31 -25.26 4.46
CA GLU A 388 1.23 -25.64 3.04
C GLU A 388 1.31 -24.40 2.15
N THR A 389 0.67 -23.32 2.58
CA THR A 389 0.68 -22.03 1.88
C THR A 389 0.80 -20.89 2.88
N ILE A 390 1.64 -19.91 2.56
CA ILE A 390 1.76 -18.63 3.27
C ILE A 390 1.59 -17.52 2.23
N ILE A 391 0.76 -16.51 2.51
CA ILE A 391 0.57 -15.35 1.64
C ILE A 391 0.73 -14.08 2.46
N PHE A 392 1.55 -13.17 1.96
CA PHE A 392 1.62 -11.79 2.44
C PHE A 392 1.00 -10.91 1.38
N TYR A 393 -0.19 -10.36 1.65
CA TYR A 393 -0.92 -9.45 0.76
C TYR A 393 -1.39 -8.25 1.59
N PRO A 394 -1.32 -7.01 1.07
CA PRO A 394 -1.68 -5.82 1.82
C PRO A 394 -3.14 -5.85 2.31
N SER A 395 -3.33 -5.59 3.59
CA SER A 395 -4.64 -5.41 4.22
C SER A 395 -4.93 -3.93 4.43
N LEU A 396 -6.20 -3.60 4.74
CA LEU A 396 -6.56 -2.24 5.15
C LEU A 396 -5.68 -1.72 6.30
N LYS A 397 -5.36 -2.58 7.27
CA LYS A 397 -4.52 -2.23 8.42
C LYS A 397 -3.07 -1.99 8.03
N SER A 398 -2.50 -2.83 7.16
CA SER A 398 -1.10 -2.65 6.74
C SER A 398 -0.92 -1.37 5.91
N ILE A 399 -1.89 -1.05 5.04
CA ILE A 399 -1.92 0.22 4.31
C ILE A 399 -2.10 1.40 5.26
N TYR A 400 -3.07 1.33 6.19
CA TYR A 400 -3.30 2.37 7.19
C TYR A 400 -2.02 2.71 7.97
N LYS A 401 -1.26 1.70 8.40
CA LYS A 401 0.00 1.91 9.13
C LYS A 401 1.08 2.62 8.33
N ARG A 402 1.15 2.38 7.02
CA ARG A 402 2.09 3.09 6.13
C ARG A 402 1.64 4.51 5.82
N LEU A 403 0.34 4.77 5.77
CA LEU A 403 -0.21 6.13 5.66
C LEU A 403 0.05 6.93 6.93
N GLU A 404 -0.11 6.33 8.12
CA GLU A 404 0.28 6.94 9.39
C GLU A 404 1.77 7.32 9.37
N LEU A 405 2.65 6.42 8.92
CA LEU A 405 4.07 6.69 8.79
C LEU A 405 4.38 7.80 7.77
N ALA A 406 3.77 7.75 6.58
CA ALA A 406 3.96 8.79 5.56
C ALA A 406 3.56 10.18 6.07
N THR A 407 2.50 10.23 6.88
CA THR A 407 2.06 11.47 7.54
C THR A 407 3.05 11.95 8.59
N GLN A 408 3.54 11.03 9.43
CA GLN A 408 4.53 11.35 10.46
C GLN A 408 5.84 11.90 9.86
N LEU A 409 6.25 11.35 8.72
CA LEU A 409 7.44 11.77 7.98
C LEU A 409 7.18 12.97 7.04
N ASN A 410 5.94 13.44 6.94
CA ASN A 410 5.51 14.49 6.01
C ASN A 410 5.91 14.22 4.54
N VAL A 411 5.73 12.98 4.09
CA VAL A 411 6.02 12.52 2.73
C VAL A 411 4.75 12.20 1.94
N GLY A 412 4.86 12.15 0.62
CA GLY A 412 3.81 11.63 -0.26
C GLY A 412 3.78 10.10 -0.27
N ILE A 413 2.94 9.50 -1.10
CA ILE A 413 2.89 8.05 -1.34
C ILE A 413 2.93 7.71 -2.82
N ALA A 414 3.55 6.58 -3.17
CA ALA A 414 3.62 6.03 -4.52
C ALA A 414 3.09 4.59 -4.54
N ILE A 415 2.00 4.32 -5.27
CA ILE A 415 1.30 3.03 -5.25
C ILE A 415 1.67 2.19 -6.47
N TRP A 416 2.17 0.98 -6.24
CA TRP A 416 2.47 -0.02 -7.27
C TRP A 416 1.57 -1.27 -7.11
N ASP A 417 0.63 -1.57 -8.00
CA ASP A 417 0.03 -0.70 -9.02
C ASP A 417 -1.49 -0.62 -8.84
N GLY A 418 -2.11 0.42 -9.40
CA GLY A 418 -3.53 0.74 -9.19
C GLY A 418 -4.52 -0.35 -9.63
N GLY A 419 -4.10 -1.34 -10.41
CA GLY A 419 -4.92 -2.47 -10.84
C GLY A 419 -4.80 -3.74 -9.99
N GLN A 420 -3.88 -3.78 -9.03
CA GLN A 420 -3.56 -4.98 -8.26
C GLN A 420 -4.20 -5.02 -6.86
N GLY A 421 -4.55 -3.85 -6.33
CA GLY A 421 -5.21 -3.68 -5.04
C GLY A 421 -6.71 -3.99 -5.11
N GLN A 422 -7.30 -4.39 -3.99
CA GLN A 422 -8.76 -4.50 -3.87
C GLN A 422 -9.39 -3.41 -3.02
N PHE A 423 -8.60 -2.77 -2.16
CA PHE A 423 -9.10 -1.82 -1.18
C PHE A 423 -8.71 -0.39 -1.58
N ILE A 424 -9.51 0.24 -2.43
CA ILE A 424 -9.32 1.66 -2.74
C ILE A 424 -10.47 2.43 -2.12
N ASP A 425 -10.33 2.68 -0.81
CA ASP A 425 -10.85 3.88 -0.16
C ASP A 425 -10.19 4.05 1.22
N THR A 426 -9.21 4.96 1.36
CA THR A 426 -8.45 5.11 2.61
C THR A 426 -8.15 6.57 3.03
N PHE A 427 -8.92 7.09 4.01
CA PHE A 427 -8.58 7.49 5.43
C PHE A 427 -8.16 8.87 6.01
N TRP A 428 -9.06 9.59 6.70
CA TRP A 428 -8.77 10.40 7.91
C TRP A 428 -9.92 10.30 8.96
N ARG A 429 -9.77 10.45 10.31
CA ARG A 429 -8.66 10.39 11.31
C ARG A 429 -9.27 10.18 12.73
N LYS A 430 -8.45 9.69 13.67
CA LYS A 430 -8.58 9.62 15.14
C LYS A 430 -8.06 10.88 15.84
N SER A 431 -8.72 11.39 16.88
CA SER A 431 -8.30 12.58 17.65
C SER A 431 -7.48 12.18 18.89
N PHE A 432 -6.33 12.83 19.13
CA PHE A 432 -5.59 12.70 20.38
C PHE A 432 -6.08 13.73 21.40
N ILE A 433 -5.91 13.44 22.69
CA ILE A 433 -6.36 14.33 23.77
C ILE A 433 -5.69 15.70 23.64
N GLY A 434 -4.38 15.75 23.44
CA GLY A 434 -3.61 16.99 23.30
C GLY A 434 -4.03 17.88 22.13
N ASP A 435 -4.63 17.32 21.07
CA ASP A 435 -5.12 18.09 19.94
C ASP A 435 -6.27 19.02 20.34
N LEU A 436 -7.11 18.61 21.30
CA LEU A 436 -8.26 19.38 21.75
C LEU A 436 -7.88 20.68 22.47
N ARG A 437 -6.63 20.85 22.92
CA ARG A 437 -6.14 22.12 23.50
C ARG A 437 -6.23 23.30 22.53
N ARG A 438 -6.20 22.99 21.23
CA ARG A 438 -6.32 23.97 20.14
C ARG A 438 -7.76 24.28 19.76
N ALA A 439 -8.73 23.59 20.38
CA ALA A 439 -10.13 23.88 20.17
C ALA A 439 -10.51 25.23 20.80
N ARG A 440 -11.43 25.94 20.16
CA ARG A 440 -11.99 27.22 20.55
C ARG A 440 -13.49 27.17 20.36
N LYS A 441 -14.24 27.50 21.40
CA LYS A 441 -15.70 27.55 21.36
C LYS A 441 -16.13 28.65 20.38
N ILE A 442 -17.14 28.38 19.54
CA ILE A 442 -17.58 29.35 18.51
C ILE A 442 -18.28 30.55 19.16
N SER A 443 -19.09 30.32 20.20
CA SER A 443 -19.65 31.34 21.09
C SER A 443 -19.98 30.75 22.47
N GLU A 444 -20.16 31.59 23.50
CA GLU A 444 -20.41 31.13 24.87
C GLU A 444 -21.67 30.25 24.99
N ASP A 445 -22.69 30.51 24.16
CA ASP A 445 -23.95 29.76 24.11
C ASP A 445 -23.97 28.59 23.12
N ASP A 446 -22.92 28.42 22.30
CA ASP A 446 -22.89 27.38 21.26
C ASP A 446 -22.31 26.06 21.80
N THR A 447 -22.78 24.94 21.26
CA THR A 447 -22.26 23.61 21.56
C THR A 447 -21.15 23.20 20.58
N GLN A 448 -20.92 24.01 19.56
CA GLN A 448 -19.91 23.79 18.53
C GLN A 448 -18.57 24.45 18.88
N TRP A 449 -17.52 23.73 18.52
CA TRP A 449 -16.13 24.07 18.70
C TRP A 449 -15.46 24.21 17.34
N THR A 450 -14.40 24.98 17.30
CA THR A 450 -13.51 25.12 16.15
C THR A 450 -12.11 24.70 16.52
N ILE A 451 -11.37 24.09 15.60
CA ILE A 451 -9.94 23.84 15.76
C ILE A 451 -9.23 24.30 14.49
N ILE A 452 -8.10 25.00 14.66
CA ILE A 452 -7.24 25.38 13.53
C ILE A 452 -6.20 24.29 13.34
N TYR A 453 -6.24 23.64 12.19
CA TYR A 453 -5.29 22.60 11.80
C TYR A 453 -4.86 22.84 10.36
N ASN A 454 -3.55 22.84 10.09
CA ASN A 454 -2.97 23.17 8.78
C ASN A 454 -3.56 24.44 8.14
N GLY A 455 -3.71 25.50 8.93
CA GLY A 455 -4.25 26.79 8.46
C GLY A 455 -5.74 26.81 8.14
N LYS A 456 -6.48 25.70 8.35
CA LYS A 456 -7.93 25.61 8.13
C LYS A 456 -8.68 25.46 9.45
N THR A 457 -9.85 26.10 9.53
CA THR A 457 -10.73 26.04 10.70
C THR A 457 -11.76 24.94 10.52
N HIS A 458 -11.75 23.94 11.40
CA HIS A 458 -12.70 22.82 11.39
C HIS A 458 -13.71 22.97 12.52
N LYS A 459 -15.01 22.83 12.22
CA LYS A 459 -16.09 22.86 13.22
C LYS A 459 -16.46 21.44 13.68
N PHE A 460 -16.68 21.25 14.98
CA PHE A 460 -17.11 19.96 15.54
C PHE A 460 -17.94 20.16 16.81
N GLN A 461 -18.71 19.15 17.21
CA GLN A 461 -19.59 19.20 18.39
C GLN A 461 -19.35 18.01 19.34
N PHE A 462 -18.83 16.91 18.81
CA PHE A 462 -18.56 15.67 19.54
C PHE A 462 -17.08 15.32 19.44
N VAL A 463 -16.57 14.67 20.47
CA VAL A 463 -15.20 14.18 20.54
C VAL A 463 -15.19 12.68 20.83
N TRP A 464 -14.21 12.00 20.24
CA TRP A 464 -13.91 10.61 20.51
C TRP A 464 -12.49 10.53 21.05
N LEU A 465 -12.37 10.14 22.31
CA LEU A 465 -11.11 10.08 23.05
C LEU A 465 -10.82 8.64 23.48
N GLN A 466 -9.55 8.35 23.67
CA GLN A 466 -9.12 7.05 24.15
C GLN A 466 -7.78 7.14 24.86
N GLY A 467 -7.68 6.51 26.02
CA GLY A 467 -6.52 6.58 26.88
C GLY A 467 -6.60 5.56 28.01
N ILE A 468 -5.60 5.53 28.87
CA ILE A 468 -5.62 4.74 30.10
C ILE A 468 -6.40 5.51 31.15
N CYS A 469 -7.36 4.87 31.82
CA CYS A 469 -8.01 5.47 32.99
C CYS A 469 -6.99 5.58 34.12
N VAL A 470 -6.64 6.79 34.52
CA VAL A 470 -5.62 7.04 35.56
C VAL A 470 -6.22 7.45 36.90
N LYS A 471 -7.51 7.83 36.92
CA LYS A 471 -8.21 8.17 38.15
C LYS A 471 -9.72 7.96 38.01
N ILE A 472 -10.36 7.43 39.05
CA ILE A 472 -11.84 7.33 39.15
C ILE A 472 -12.33 7.99 40.44
N ASP A 473 -13.23 8.96 40.32
CA ASP A 473 -13.89 9.61 41.46
C ASP A 473 -15.41 9.49 41.34
N LYS A 474 -15.96 8.46 42.00
CA LYS A 474 -17.40 8.15 41.98
C LYS A 474 -18.23 9.19 42.75
N ILE A 475 -17.64 9.91 43.70
CA ILE A 475 -18.34 10.91 44.49
C ILE A 475 -18.48 12.19 43.68
N ALA A 476 -17.43 12.57 42.95
CA ALA A 476 -17.42 13.72 42.05
C ALA A 476 -18.05 13.43 40.67
N ASP A 477 -18.50 12.20 40.42
CA ASP A 477 -19.06 11.73 39.15
C ASP A 477 -18.15 11.98 37.93
N LEU A 478 -16.86 11.67 38.08
CA LEU A 478 -15.85 11.83 37.02
C LEU A 478 -14.81 10.72 36.97
N MET A 479 -14.12 10.60 35.83
CA MET A 479 -12.88 9.84 35.67
C MET A 479 -11.87 10.62 34.83
N ILE A 480 -10.58 10.33 35.00
CA ILE A 480 -9.51 10.92 34.18
C ILE A 480 -8.94 9.83 33.28
N ILE A 481 -8.86 10.12 31.99
CA ILE A 481 -8.14 9.29 31.02
C ILE A 481 -6.89 10.03 30.53
N GLU A 482 -5.83 9.29 30.28
CA GLU A 482 -4.54 9.80 29.81
C GLU A 482 -4.10 9.09 28.54
N ASP A 483 -3.65 9.85 27.55
CA ASP A 483 -2.88 9.32 26.41
C ASP A 483 -1.48 9.94 26.37
N ALA A 484 -0.66 9.57 25.39
CA ALA A 484 0.70 10.07 25.23
C ALA A 484 0.80 11.60 24.99
N THR A 485 -0.34 12.30 24.86
CA THR A 485 -0.43 13.72 24.50
C THR A 485 -1.13 14.58 25.56
N GLY A 486 -1.77 13.97 26.57
CA GLY A 486 -2.34 14.68 27.70
C GLY A 486 -3.45 13.92 28.44
N GLN A 487 -4.05 14.59 29.42
CA GLN A 487 -5.17 14.07 30.21
C GLN A 487 -6.49 14.74 29.83
N ALA A 488 -7.57 13.98 29.91
CA ALA A 488 -8.95 14.47 29.79
C ALA A 488 -9.77 14.02 31.00
N GLU A 489 -10.46 14.98 31.61
CA GLU A 489 -11.48 14.74 32.62
C GLU A 489 -12.82 14.44 31.94
N ILE A 490 -13.41 13.33 32.34
CA ILE A 490 -14.66 12.81 31.81
C ILE A 490 -15.71 12.95 32.92
N GLN A 491 -16.75 13.74 32.68
CA GLN A 491 -17.80 14.05 33.66
C GLN A 491 -19.12 13.34 33.32
N ASN A 492 -20.03 13.30 34.31
CA ASN A 492 -21.36 12.70 34.22
C ASN A 492 -21.33 11.20 33.88
N CYS A 493 -20.27 10.51 34.32
CA CYS A 493 -20.05 9.08 34.07
C CYS A 493 -21.22 8.22 34.59
N SER A 494 -21.85 8.62 35.70
CA SER A 494 -22.98 7.93 36.33
C SER A 494 -24.22 7.80 35.44
N ARG A 495 -24.35 8.63 34.39
CA ARG A 495 -25.43 8.53 33.40
C ARG A 495 -25.28 7.35 32.44
N ILE A 496 -24.09 6.76 32.40
CA ILE A 496 -23.72 5.69 31.47
C ILE A 496 -23.73 4.38 32.23
N GLU A 497 -24.52 3.44 31.73
CA GLU A 497 -24.59 2.08 32.25
C GLU A 497 -23.19 1.45 32.28
N ASP A 498 -22.84 0.83 33.40
CA ASP A 498 -21.53 0.21 33.65
C ASP A 498 -20.29 1.13 33.63
N ALA A 499 -20.44 2.46 33.63
CA ALA A 499 -19.28 3.38 33.65
C ALA A 499 -18.29 3.09 34.80
N TRP A 500 -18.82 2.70 35.96
CA TRP A 500 -18.05 2.41 37.17
C TRP A 500 -17.50 0.99 37.28
N SER A 501 -17.68 0.20 36.24
CA SER A 501 -17.07 -1.11 36.10
C SER A 501 -15.65 -1.03 35.51
N THR A 502 -15.26 0.16 35.04
CA THR A 502 -13.88 0.58 34.71
C THR A 502 -13.02 0.64 35.97
N ASN A 503 -11.74 0.28 35.88
CA ASN A 503 -10.74 0.43 36.94
C ASN A 503 -9.59 1.34 36.48
N GLU A 504 -8.85 1.91 37.43
CA GLU A 504 -7.58 2.56 37.13
C GLU A 504 -6.61 1.56 36.48
N GLY A 505 -5.97 1.97 35.38
CA GLY A 505 -5.16 1.12 34.52
C GLY A 505 -5.92 0.48 33.36
N ASP A 506 -7.25 0.56 33.30
CA ASP A 506 -8.02 0.05 32.16
C ASP A 506 -7.91 0.99 30.97
N TYR A 507 -7.69 0.42 29.79
CA TYR A 507 -7.75 1.18 28.55
C TYR A 507 -9.20 1.54 28.28
N THR A 508 -9.48 2.82 28.10
CA THR A 508 -10.84 3.38 28.09
C THR A 508 -11.05 4.24 26.87
N ILE A 509 -12.18 4.04 26.20
CA ILE A 509 -12.64 4.80 25.05
C ILE A 509 -13.88 5.58 25.46
N ILE A 510 -13.90 6.86 25.10
CA ILE A 510 -14.95 7.82 25.45
C ILE A 510 -15.51 8.44 24.18
N ALA A 511 -16.82 8.43 24.05
CA ALA A 511 -17.53 9.31 23.12
C ALA A 511 -18.32 10.33 23.94
N GLY A 512 -18.16 11.61 23.63
CA GLY A 512 -18.78 12.65 24.44
C GLY A 512 -18.75 14.02 23.79
N LYS A 513 -19.25 15.01 24.53
CA LYS A 513 -19.27 16.41 24.12
C LYS A 513 -18.19 17.18 24.86
N LEU A 514 -17.40 17.96 24.12
CA LEU A 514 -16.37 18.81 24.71
C LEU A 514 -17.03 19.97 25.47
N LEU A 515 -16.70 20.10 26.75
CA LEU A 515 -17.23 21.15 27.64
C LEU A 515 -16.25 22.30 27.83
N ASN A 516 -14.95 21.98 27.97
CA ASN A 516 -13.93 22.98 28.24
C ASN A 516 -12.54 22.56 27.73
N THR A 517 -11.77 23.57 27.34
CA THR A 517 -10.35 23.49 26.96
C THR A 517 -9.64 24.75 27.48
N THR A 518 -9.62 24.97 28.79
CA THR A 518 -8.97 26.17 29.36
C THR A 518 -7.45 26.05 29.37
N LEU A 519 -6.77 27.21 29.33
CA LEU A 519 -5.32 27.40 29.35
C LEU A 519 -4.68 26.92 30.67
N SER A 520 -4.66 25.61 30.89
CA SER A 520 -3.85 24.92 31.91
C SER A 520 -4.06 23.40 31.82
N ASP A 521 -3.92 22.83 30.62
CA ASP A 521 -3.97 21.37 30.36
C ASP A 521 -5.27 20.63 30.70
N HIS A 522 -6.35 21.35 31.05
CA HIS A 522 -7.59 20.75 31.52
C HIS A 522 -8.62 20.63 30.39
N ILE A 523 -8.72 19.43 29.81
CA ILE A 523 -9.74 19.06 28.83
C ILE A 523 -10.89 18.39 29.57
N ILE A 524 -12.11 18.91 29.40
CA ILE A 524 -13.31 18.37 30.07
C ILE A 524 -14.31 17.89 29.02
N VAL A 525 -14.76 16.65 29.15
CA VAL A 525 -15.73 16.01 28.24
C VAL A 525 -16.92 15.50 29.03
N ASP A 526 -18.12 15.87 28.59
CA ASP A 526 -19.38 15.27 29.03
C ASP A 526 -19.57 13.93 28.34
N ALA A 527 -19.56 12.83 29.09
CA ALA A 527 -19.60 11.51 28.52
C ALA A 527 -21.00 11.14 28.00
N TYR A 528 -21.05 10.56 26.80
CA TYR A 528 -22.25 9.89 26.28
C TYR A 528 -22.09 8.37 26.22
N LYS A 529 -20.86 7.88 26.05
CA LYS A 529 -20.54 6.45 26.12
C LYS A 529 -19.12 6.25 26.66
N ILE A 530 -18.98 5.26 27.54
CA ILE A 530 -17.70 4.83 28.11
C ILE A 530 -17.56 3.33 27.84
N GLN A 531 -16.43 2.94 27.27
CA GLN A 531 -16.07 1.54 27.08
C GLN A 531 -14.67 1.32 27.64
N TYR A 532 -14.51 0.37 28.55
CA TYR A 532 -13.22 0.03 29.13
C TYR A 532 -12.80 -1.39 28.74
N PHE A 533 -11.49 -1.62 28.75
CA PHE A 533 -10.84 -2.85 28.37
C PHE A 533 -9.84 -3.22 29.46
N LYS A 534 -10.11 -4.35 30.12
CA LYS A 534 -9.30 -4.83 31.24
C LYS A 534 -7.90 -5.18 30.74
N THR A 535 -6.88 -4.62 31.38
CA THR A 535 -5.46 -4.82 31.03
C THR A 535 -4.96 -6.26 31.21
N SER A 536 -5.80 -7.20 31.67
CA SER A 536 -5.42 -8.59 31.95
C SER A 536 -6.16 -9.68 31.18
N SER A 537 -7.03 -9.38 30.22
CA SER A 537 -7.75 -10.43 29.48
C SER A 537 -7.54 -10.37 27.96
N LYS A 538 -6.91 -11.43 27.43
CA LYS A 538 -6.83 -11.80 26.00
C LYS A 538 -8.22 -12.15 25.42
N HIS A 539 -9.18 -11.22 25.45
CA HIS A 539 -10.48 -11.42 24.81
C HIS A 539 -10.73 -10.39 23.71
N GLU A 540 -11.26 -10.91 22.60
CA GLU A 540 -11.67 -10.20 21.38
C GLU A 540 -12.58 -9.02 21.71
N LEU A 541 -12.32 -7.87 21.08
CA LEU A 541 -13.04 -6.64 21.30
C LEU A 541 -14.08 -6.46 20.19
N ASN A 542 -15.33 -6.82 20.47
CA ASN A 542 -16.47 -6.46 19.62
C ASN A 542 -17.16 -5.22 20.21
N TRP A 543 -17.41 -4.20 19.39
CA TRP A 543 -18.15 -3.00 19.76
C TRP A 543 -19.52 -3.01 19.06
N PRO A 544 -20.58 -3.60 19.66
CA PRO A 544 -21.92 -3.43 19.13
C PRO A 544 -22.36 -1.97 19.33
N PHE A 545 -22.71 -1.32 18.22
CA PHE A 545 -23.24 0.04 18.21
C PHE A 545 -24.76 -0.05 18.10
N GLU A 546 -25.47 0.02 19.23
CA GLU A 546 -26.89 0.37 19.25
C GLU A 546 -27.04 1.84 19.63
N VAL A 547 -27.67 2.62 18.75
CA VAL A 547 -28.11 3.98 19.03
C VAL A 547 -29.50 3.88 19.63
N VAL A 548 -29.62 4.10 20.93
CA VAL A 548 -30.93 4.24 21.58
C VAL A 548 -31.28 5.73 21.59
N ASP A 549 -32.37 6.07 20.91
CA ASP A 549 -32.94 7.41 20.95
C ASP A 549 -33.59 7.66 22.32
N ILE A 550 -32.95 8.50 23.14
CA ILE A 550 -33.38 8.81 24.51
C ILE A 550 -34.64 9.73 24.49
N SER A 551 -35.07 10.21 23.32
CA SER A 551 -36.27 11.04 23.19
C SER A 551 -37.61 10.28 23.29
N GLN A 552 -37.60 8.94 23.37
CA GLN A 552 -38.83 8.12 23.42
C GLN A 552 -39.19 7.50 24.77
N ARG A 553 -38.54 7.85 25.90
CA ARG A 553 -39.06 7.48 27.24
C ARG A 553 -39.96 8.58 27.81
N VAL A 554 -41.20 8.60 27.34
CA VAL A 554 -42.31 9.35 27.94
C VAL A 554 -43.51 8.39 28.08
N TYR A 555 -43.81 8.03 29.34
CA TYR A 555 -45.02 7.41 29.90
C TYR A 555 -45.63 6.16 29.21
N HIS A 556 -45.52 5.01 29.88
CA HIS A 556 -46.65 4.40 30.60
C HIS A 556 -46.18 3.45 31.69
#